data_AF-A0A976PHF4-F1
#
_entry.id   AF-A0A976PHF4-F1
#
_cell.length_a   1.000
_cell.length_b   1.000
_cell.length_c   1.000
_cell.angle_alpha   90.00
_cell.angle_beta   90.00
_cell.angle_gamma   90.00
#
_symmetry.space_group_name_H-M   'P 1'
#
loop_
_entity.id
_entity.type
_entity.pdbx_description
1 polymer ?
#
loop_
_entity_poly.entity_id
_entity_poly.type
_entity_poly.pdbx_seq_one_letter_code
_entity_poly.pdbx_strand_id
1 'polypeptide(L)'
;MKNSIFLKDSFRNMCLLIGHFALVACGPVGSRDINKAPTSTLSYAKNQVLCDQVTRGEKTPADDLIQMEDEANQLARDYFTRRGYFYSLPAAQSYQHMLMTPEKPLVLNDEFFKSEFAFVSEHMSSWIPEIRSELHSNNGPASPLSFDRAEFDRIKSRLSAASQLAVRYKNYSCQLNHLAQRKKNDVRPYYRLKDLECQDNQNEHCLETRLKRWNEKDDTLYKDLVSMCSKVHSEALCMSMISFSNAKRSLLSFYQNLKKEFHRKVIDPLFLLESRSPHLSCHTNEEGKKVLTLDLVVRPNDVVRFAGGLYTALAYVENAWSTEKVRFKVNHLNVGEGKPIVNFKKGITSHVDSDTKSVISLNSRLQGLGLTKTLAHEIGHVIGFKDCYIEFFDQEKRSLVYYEIDRDKGNIMCSIDRGYRAPDEYIDQLAQHYCQ
;
A
#
# COMPACT_ATOMS: atom_id res chain seq x y z
N MET A 1 20.99 27.77 64.67
CA MET A 1 21.48 28.59 63.54
C MET A 1 22.80 28.01 63.04
N LYS A 2 22.87 27.76 61.73
CA LYS A 2 24.05 27.61 60.84
C LYS A 2 25.26 26.75 61.28
N ASN A 3 25.33 25.61 60.59
CA ASN A 3 26.40 25.13 59.69
C ASN A 3 27.77 24.58 60.15
N SER A 4 28.07 23.47 59.44
CA SER A 4 29.36 22.90 58.95
C SER A 4 30.10 21.92 59.88
N ILE A 5 30.23 20.61 59.55
CA ILE A 5 31.04 19.94 58.48
C ILE A 5 32.53 20.00 58.88
N PHE A 6 33.36 18.95 58.99
CA PHE A 6 33.42 17.57 58.49
C PHE A 6 34.61 16.85 59.20
N LEU A 7 34.66 15.51 59.19
CA LEU A 7 35.81 14.64 58.82
C LEU A 7 35.87 13.31 59.61
N LYS A 8 36.46 12.31 58.91
CA LYS A 8 36.93 10.96 59.30
C LYS A 8 36.03 9.80 58.84
N ASP A 9 36.52 8.69 58.32
CA ASP A 9 37.89 8.19 58.15
C ASP A 9 37.91 7.01 57.14
N SER A 10 39.14 6.76 56.63
CA SER A 10 39.70 5.60 55.93
C SER A 10 39.06 4.21 56.14
N PHE A 11 39.17 3.30 55.16
CA PHE A 11 39.77 1.96 55.35
C PHE A 11 40.12 1.23 54.02
N ARG A 12 41.04 0.28 54.15
CA ARG A 12 41.91 -0.40 53.18
C ARG A 12 41.38 -1.75 52.64
N ASN A 13 41.99 -2.19 51.52
CA ASN A 13 42.37 -3.56 51.11
C ASN A 13 41.36 -4.54 50.44
N MET A 14 41.65 -4.85 49.17
CA MET A 14 42.14 -6.16 48.65
C MET A 14 41.29 -7.44 48.85
N CYS A 15 40.72 -8.00 47.76
CA CYS A 15 40.99 -9.37 47.24
C CYS A 15 40.00 -9.90 46.18
N LEU A 16 40.58 -10.67 45.24
CA LEU A 16 40.10 -11.89 44.55
C LEU A 16 39.05 -11.84 43.41
N LEU A 17 39.57 -12.21 42.23
CA LEU A 17 38.93 -12.89 41.11
C LEU A 17 38.07 -14.08 41.56
N ILE A 18 36.91 -14.28 40.92
CA ILE A 18 36.42 -15.52 40.28
C ILE A 18 35.07 -15.21 39.58
N GLY A 19 35.03 -15.42 38.26
CA GLY A 19 33.96 -16.12 37.51
C GLY A 19 32.53 -15.58 37.43
N HIS A 20 32.00 -15.63 36.21
CA HIS A 20 30.59 -15.63 35.78
C HIS A 20 29.91 -14.27 35.53
N PHE A 21 29.94 -13.84 34.27
CA PHE A 21 29.09 -12.79 33.73
C PHE A 21 27.62 -13.26 33.66
N ALA A 22 26.84 -12.86 34.66
CA ALA A 22 25.39 -12.69 34.54
C ALA A 22 25.11 -11.19 34.70
N LEU A 23 24.82 -10.50 33.60
CA LEU A 23 24.41 -9.09 33.60
C LEU A 23 22.91 -9.02 33.92
N VAL A 24 22.58 -8.89 35.21
CA VAL A 24 21.29 -8.35 35.68
C VAL A 24 21.48 -6.84 35.80
N ALA A 25 20.90 -6.08 34.87
CA ALA A 25 20.84 -4.63 34.95
C ALA A 25 19.51 -4.21 35.61
N CYS A 26 19.61 -3.74 36.86
CA CYS A 26 18.56 -2.93 37.48
C CYS A 26 18.66 -1.50 36.91
N GLY A 27 17.70 -1.12 36.07
CA GLY A 27 17.52 0.25 35.60
C GLY A 27 16.51 1.01 36.47
N PRO A 28 16.65 2.34 36.62
CA PRO A 28 15.80 3.15 37.48
C PRO A 28 14.37 3.26 36.92
N VAL A 29 13.39 3.26 37.82
CA VAL A 29 11.97 3.53 37.54
C VAL A 29 11.83 4.95 36.98
N GLY A 30 11.70 5.05 35.66
CA GLY A 30 11.40 6.31 34.97
C GLY A 30 9.97 6.76 35.23
N SER A 31 9.82 7.97 35.77
CA SER A 31 8.57 8.71 35.87
C SER A 31 7.91 8.85 34.50
N ARG A 32 6.63 8.45 34.39
CA ARG A 32 5.82 8.63 33.19
C ARG A 32 5.45 10.11 33.03
N ASP A 33 6.11 10.80 32.12
CA ASP A 33 5.62 12.07 31.57
C ASP A 33 4.46 11.77 30.60
N ILE A 34 3.23 12.03 31.05
CA ILE A 34 1.97 11.79 30.30
C ILE A 34 1.69 12.91 29.28
N ASN A 35 2.56 13.92 29.13
CA ASN A 35 2.29 15.13 28.34
C ASN A 35 3.15 15.30 27.07
N LYS A 36 3.83 14.26 26.56
CA LYS A 36 4.46 14.36 25.23
C LYS A 36 3.42 14.04 24.15
N ALA A 37 2.99 15.09 23.44
CA ALA A 37 2.22 14.95 22.21
C ALA A 37 2.93 13.97 21.24
N PRO A 38 2.19 13.06 20.58
CA PRO A 38 2.77 12.07 19.68
C PRO A 38 3.57 12.75 18.57
N THR A 39 4.84 12.37 18.43
CA THR A 39 5.84 12.96 17.52
C THR A 39 5.59 12.69 16.03
N SER A 40 4.61 11.87 15.69
CA SER A 40 4.34 11.36 14.34
C SER A 40 3.48 12.30 13.48
N THR A 41 2.45 12.95 14.02
CA THR A 41 1.64 13.94 13.27
C THR A 41 2.43 15.21 12.94
N LEU A 42 3.32 15.62 13.86
CA LEU A 42 4.31 16.67 13.62
C LEU A 42 5.34 16.28 12.54
N SER A 43 5.63 14.98 12.37
CA SER A 43 6.55 14.47 11.34
C SER A 43 5.93 14.60 9.94
N TYR A 44 4.67 14.20 9.75
CA TYR A 44 4.03 14.28 8.44
C TYR A 44 3.82 15.72 7.98
N ALA A 45 3.32 16.60 8.85
CA ALA A 45 3.10 18.01 8.53
C ALA A 45 4.41 18.78 8.26
N LYS A 46 5.50 18.50 9.02
CA LYS A 46 6.82 19.09 8.75
C LYS A 46 7.42 18.60 7.44
N ASN A 47 7.30 17.31 7.14
CA ASN A 47 7.77 16.76 5.87
C ASN A 47 7.01 17.37 4.68
N GLN A 48 5.71 17.66 4.83
CA GLN A 48 4.91 18.29 3.78
C GLN A 48 5.36 19.73 3.47
N VAL A 49 5.67 20.55 4.48
CA VAL A 49 6.19 21.91 4.27
C VAL A 49 7.58 21.90 3.61
N LEU A 50 8.44 20.95 3.97
CA LEU A 50 9.74 20.76 3.32
C LEU A 50 9.59 20.33 1.85
N CYS A 51 8.58 19.51 1.54
CA CYS A 51 8.28 19.13 0.16
C CYS A 51 7.74 20.25 -0.71
N ASP A 52 6.87 21.08 -0.15
CA ASP A 52 6.32 22.24 -0.85
C ASP A 52 7.42 23.25 -1.18
N GLN A 53 8.59 23.19 -0.52
CA GLN A 53 9.76 24.01 -0.85
C GLN A 53 10.64 23.38 -1.93
N VAL A 54 10.83 22.06 -1.91
CA VAL A 54 11.63 21.32 -2.91
C VAL A 54 10.94 21.24 -4.28
N THR A 55 9.60 21.23 -4.31
CA THR A 55 8.81 21.11 -5.55
C THR A 55 8.56 22.45 -6.28
N ARG A 56 9.04 23.58 -5.76
CA ARG A 56 8.75 24.92 -6.32
C ARG A 56 9.56 25.31 -7.57
N GLY A 57 10.44 24.45 -8.09
CA GLY A 57 11.35 24.83 -9.17
C GLY A 57 10.88 24.49 -10.57
N GLU A 58 10.47 23.24 -10.81
CA GLU A 58 10.36 22.71 -12.17
C GLU A 58 9.06 21.91 -12.33
N LYS A 59 8.30 22.26 -13.36
CA LYS A 59 7.12 21.51 -13.78
C LYS A 59 7.57 20.14 -14.27
N THR A 60 7.04 19.07 -13.68
CA THR A 60 7.36 17.69 -14.05
C THR A 60 6.32 17.14 -15.03
N PRO A 61 6.64 16.08 -15.80
CA PRO A 61 5.64 15.39 -16.62
C PRO A 61 4.45 14.84 -15.81
N ALA A 62 4.67 14.53 -14.52
CA ALA A 62 3.60 14.17 -13.60
C ALA A 62 2.63 15.34 -13.34
N ASP A 63 3.14 16.57 -13.23
CA ASP A 63 2.31 17.78 -13.10
C ASP A 63 1.46 18.02 -14.34
N ASP A 64 2.02 17.77 -15.52
CA ASP A 64 1.34 17.92 -16.80
C ASP A 64 0.12 16.98 -16.92
N LEU A 65 0.24 15.72 -16.49
CA LEU A 65 -0.88 14.78 -16.45
C LEU A 65 -1.98 15.20 -15.46
N ILE A 66 -1.59 15.64 -14.27
CA ILE A 66 -2.54 16.10 -13.24
C ILE A 66 -3.31 17.33 -13.74
N GLN A 67 -2.60 18.29 -14.34
CA GLN A 67 -3.19 19.48 -14.91
C GLN A 67 -4.13 19.13 -16.07
N MET A 68 -3.72 18.24 -16.98
CA MET A 68 -4.55 17.82 -18.11
C MET A 68 -5.84 17.14 -17.64
N GLU A 69 -5.78 16.28 -16.62
CA GLU A 69 -6.99 15.68 -16.04
C GLU A 69 -7.91 16.75 -15.43
N ASP A 70 -7.37 17.71 -14.68
CA ASP A 70 -8.18 18.79 -14.10
C ASP A 70 -8.84 19.66 -15.18
N GLU A 71 -8.14 19.98 -16.27
CA GLU A 71 -8.67 20.71 -17.43
C GLU A 71 -9.76 19.90 -18.16
N ALA A 72 -9.52 18.61 -18.42
CA ALA A 72 -10.49 17.72 -19.05
C ALA A 72 -11.78 17.61 -18.21
N ASN A 73 -11.62 17.50 -16.89
CA ASN A 73 -12.73 17.42 -15.95
C ASN A 73 -13.52 18.72 -15.87
N GLN A 74 -12.84 19.86 -15.94
CA GLN A 74 -13.48 21.18 -16.00
C GLN A 74 -14.28 21.33 -17.29
N LEU A 75 -13.68 20.97 -18.43
CA LEU A 75 -14.32 21.02 -19.74
C LEU A 75 -15.58 20.15 -19.79
N ALA A 76 -15.53 18.92 -19.25
CA ALA A 76 -16.66 18.03 -19.17
C ALA A 76 -17.80 18.60 -18.30
N ARG A 77 -17.47 19.24 -17.16
CA ARG A 77 -18.46 19.92 -16.31
C ARG A 77 -19.13 21.08 -17.05
N ASP A 78 -18.34 21.93 -17.68
CA ASP A 78 -18.85 23.09 -18.41
C ASP A 78 -19.77 22.65 -19.56
N TYR A 79 -19.40 21.57 -20.26
CA TYR A 79 -20.21 20.98 -21.32
C TYR A 79 -21.54 20.48 -20.78
N PHE A 80 -21.52 19.72 -19.69
CA PHE A 80 -22.74 19.25 -19.05
C PHE A 80 -23.63 20.40 -18.60
N THR A 81 -23.09 21.40 -17.90
CA THR A 81 -23.86 22.54 -17.39
C THR A 81 -24.52 23.34 -18.52
N ARG A 82 -23.83 23.52 -19.66
CA ARG A 82 -24.38 24.31 -20.78
C ARG A 82 -25.29 23.51 -21.71
N ARG A 83 -25.00 22.23 -21.93
CA ARG A 83 -25.68 21.41 -22.95
C ARG A 83 -26.65 20.39 -22.39
N GLY A 84 -26.67 20.17 -21.07
CA GLY A 84 -27.50 19.16 -20.42
C GLY A 84 -27.11 17.71 -20.73
N TYR A 85 -26.06 17.49 -21.54
CA TYR A 85 -25.55 16.17 -21.90
C TYR A 85 -24.44 15.76 -20.94
N PHE A 86 -24.71 14.73 -20.13
CA PHE A 86 -23.73 14.23 -19.17
C PHE A 86 -22.75 13.31 -19.86
N TYR A 87 -21.62 13.87 -20.27
CA TYR A 87 -20.40 13.08 -20.39
C TYR A 87 -19.82 12.95 -18.98
N SER A 88 -20.39 12.06 -18.15
CA SER A 88 -19.67 11.66 -16.93
C SER A 88 -18.29 11.23 -17.36
N LEU A 89 -17.30 11.63 -16.60
CA LEU A 89 -16.11 10.83 -16.56
C LEU A 89 -16.52 9.49 -15.98
N PRO A 90 -16.28 8.35 -16.67
CA PRO A 90 -16.34 7.08 -15.99
C PRO A 90 -15.58 7.26 -14.69
N ALA A 91 -16.20 6.87 -13.57
CA ALA A 91 -15.50 6.83 -12.30
C ALA A 91 -14.15 6.16 -12.59
N ALA A 92 -13.06 6.85 -12.23
CA ALA A 92 -11.74 6.50 -12.72
C ALA A 92 -11.56 4.99 -12.72
N GLN A 93 -11.52 4.41 -13.92
CA GLN A 93 -11.13 3.03 -14.04
C GLN A 93 -9.66 3.07 -13.65
N SER A 94 -9.33 2.39 -12.56
CA SER A 94 -7.96 2.14 -12.20
C SER A 94 -7.22 1.50 -13.38
N TYR A 95 -5.90 1.38 -13.33
CA TYR A 95 -5.14 0.65 -14.34
C TYR A 95 -5.44 -0.87 -14.28
N GLN A 96 -6.72 -1.25 -14.41
CA GLN A 96 -7.28 -2.59 -14.28
C GLN A 96 -6.64 -3.59 -15.25
N HIS A 97 -5.96 -3.08 -16.29
CA HIS A 97 -5.27 -3.86 -17.30
C HIS A 97 -3.78 -4.06 -17.04
N MET A 98 -3.14 -3.26 -16.18
CA MET A 98 -1.73 -3.49 -15.86
C MET A 98 -1.61 -4.63 -14.85
N LEU A 99 -0.99 -5.73 -15.27
CA LEU A 99 -0.63 -6.82 -14.38
C LEU A 99 0.57 -6.37 -13.55
N MET A 100 0.33 -5.87 -12.34
CA MET A 100 1.37 -5.41 -11.42
C MET A 100 1.84 -6.57 -10.53
N THR A 101 2.57 -7.52 -11.10
CA THR A 101 3.08 -8.69 -10.38
C THR A 101 4.56 -8.51 -10.03
N PRO A 102 5.15 -9.32 -9.13
CA PRO A 102 6.59 -9.28 -8.88
C PRO A 102 7.45 -9.40 -10.16
N GLU A 103 6.97 -10.15 -11.15
CA GLU A 103 7.65 -10.37 -12.44
C GLU A 103 7.47 -9.17 -13.39
N LYS A 104 6.35 -8.45 -13.28
CA LYS A 104 6.01 -7.26 -14.09
C LYS A 104 5.59 -6.10 -13.18
N PRO A 105 6.52 -5.53 -12.40
CA PRO A 105 6.18 -4.45 -11.48
C PRO A 105 5.85 -3.18 -12.26
N LEU A 106 4.98 -2.36 -11.68
CA LEU A 106 4.79 -0.99 -12.11
C LEU A 106 6.03 -0.17 -11.72
N VAL A 107 6.59 0.56 -12.68
CA VAL A 107 7.77 1.41 -12.48
C VAL A 107 7.41 2.83 -12.88
N LEU A 108 7.38 3.73 -11.90
CA LEU A 108 7.03 5.14 -12.07
C LEU A 108 8.28 6.01 -11.99
N ASN A 109 8.55 6.74 -13.07
CA ASN A 109 9.63 7.70 -13.20
C ASN A 109 9.21 8.77 -14.24
N ASP A 110 10.07 9.76 -14.47
CA ASP A 110 9.77 10.85 -15.40
C ASP A 110 9.54 10.35 -16.84
N GLU A 111 10.23 9.30 -17.27
CA GLU A 111 10.06 8.70 -18.60
C GLU A 111 8.67 8.09 -18.78
N PHE A 112 8.18 7.35 -17.78
CA PHE A 112 6.82 6.81 -17.75
C PHE A 112 5.80 7.94 -17.91
N PHE A 113 5.88 8.98 -17.07
CA PHE A 113 4.91 10.08 -17.12
C PHE A 113 5.00 10.89 -18.41
N LYS A 114 6.20 11.11 -18.95
CA LYS A 114 6.40 11.76 -20.25
C LYS A 114 5.77 10.95 -21.39
N SER A 115 5.93 9.63 -21.38
CA SER A 115 5.32 8.73 -22.36
C SER A 115 3.79 8.75 -22.26
N GLU A 116 3.23 8.64 -21.07
CA GLU A 116 1.78 8.70 -20.86
C GLU A 116 1.20 10.07 -21.25
N PHE A 117 1.89 11.16 -20.90
CA PHE A 117 1.47 12.51 -21.29
C PHE A 117 1.47 12.70 -22.81
N ALA A 118 2.55 12.28 -23.49
CA ALA A 118 2.63 12.38 -24.95
C ALA A 118 1.49 11.60 -25.63
N PHE A 119 1.25 10.37 -25.20
CA PHE A 119 0.17 9.53 -25.72
C PHE A 119 -1.21 10.19 -25.54
N VAL A 120 -1.54 10.66 -24.34
CA VAL A 120 -2.85 11.28 -24.07
C VAL A 120 -2.97 12.62 -24.81
N SER A 121 -1.92 13.43 -24.81
CA SER A 121 -1.90 14.74 -25.46
C SER A 121 -2.15 14.64 -26.96
N GLU A 122 -1.53 13.66 -27.64
CA GLU A 122 -1.74 13.40 -29.07
C GLU A 122 -3.22 13.17 -29.38
N HIS A 123 -3.90 12.30 -28.63
CA HIS A 123 -5.29 11.95 -28.87
C HIS A 123 -6.25 13.08 -28.46
N MET A 124 -5.97 13.77 -27.35
CA MET A 124 -6.82 14.87 -26.87
C MET A 124 -6.68 16.16 -27.68
N SER A 125 -5.59 16.33 -28.43
CA SER A 125 -5.32 17.53 -29.22
C SER A 125 -6.40 17.82 -30.28
N SER A 126 -7.05 16.79 -30.81
CA SER A 126 -8.15 16.92 -31.76
C SER A 126 -9.50 17.19 -31.09
N TRP A 127 -9.73 16.63 -29.90
CA TRP A 127 -11.03 16.72 -29.21
C TRP A 127 -11.24 18.00 -28.42
N ILE A 128 -10.19 18.51 -27.76
CA ILE A 128 -10.32 19.71 -26.92
C ILE A 128 -10.81 20.92 -27.72
N PRO A 129 -10.27 21.23 -28.92
CA PRO A 129 -10.76 22.35 -29.74
C PRO A 129 -12.22 22.16 -30.15
N GLU A 130 -12.63 20.95 -30.52
CA GLU A 130 -14.00 20.64 -30.91
C GLU A 130 -14.98 20.85 -29.75
N ILE A 131 -14.68 20.30 -28.56
CA ILE A 131 -15.52 20.48 -27.36
C ILE A 131 -15.60 21.97 -26.99
N ARG A 132 -14.49 22.72 -27.07
CA ARG A 132 -14.48 24.17 -26.82
C ARG A 132 -15.31 24.93 -27.86
N SER A 133 -15.22 24.59 -29.14
CA SER A 133 -16.04 25.18 -30.20
C SER A 133 -17.53 24.97 -29.92
N GLU A 134 -17.91 23.73 -29.57
CA GLU A 134 -19.28 23.40 -29.16
C GLU A 134 -19.70 24.06 -27.85
N LEU A 135 -18.80 24.44 -26.95
CA LEU A 135 -19.16 25.23 -25.76
C LEU A 135 -19.47 26.69 -26.07
N HIS A 136 -18.92 27.21 -27.17
CA HIS A 136 -19.06 28.61 -27.61
C HIS A 136 -20.18 28.82 -28.63
N SER A 137 -20.74 27.78 -29.24
CA SER A 137 -21.83 27.92 -30.23
C SER A 137 -23.13 28.36 -29.54
N ASN A 138 -23.52 29.62 -29.71
CA ASN A 138 -24.49 30.26 -28.81
C ASN A 138 -25.95 29.80 -28.90
N ASN A 139 -26.39 29.01 -29.90
CA ASN A 139 -27.83 28.71 -30.05
C ASN A 139 -28.09 27.38 -30.76
N GLY A 140 -28.35 26.31 -29.99
CA GLY A 140 -28.81 25.03 -30.52
C GLY A 140 -28.68 23.86 -29.54
N PRO A 141 -29.39 22.74 -29.76
CA PRO A 141 -29.04 21.47 -29.13
C PRO A 141 -27.58 21.11 -29.46
N ALA A 142 -26.91 20.37 -28.57
CA ALA A 142 -25.53 19.96 -28.80
C ALA A 142 -25.41 19.17 -30.11
N SER A 143 -24.51 19.59 -31.00
CA SER A 143 -24.10 18.76 -32.12
C SER A 143 -23.44 17.49 -31.58
N PRO A 144 -23.66 16.32 -32.20
CA PRO A 144 -22.86 15.14 -31.90
C PRO A 144 -21.38 15.47 -32.14
N LEU A 145 -20.53 15.16 -31.17
CA LEU A 145 -19.09 15.26 -31.33
C LEU A 145 -18.64 14.24 -32.39
N SER A 146 -17.70 14.64 -33.23
CA SER A 146 -17.23 13.88 -34.40
C SER A 146 -16.30 12.71 -34.04
N PHE A 147 -15.77 12.69 -32.82
CA PHE A 147 -14.87 11.64 -32.36
C PHE A 147 -15.60 10.37 -31.94
N ASP A 148 -14.91 9.22 -32.07
CA ASP A 148 -15.40 7.95 -31.57
C ASP A 148 -15.52 7.98 -30.04
N ARG A 149 -16.74 7.70 -29.55
CA ARG A 149 -17.04 7.69 -28.12
C ARG A 149 -16.28 6.59 -27.37
N ALA A 150 -16.11 5.42 -27.98
CA ALA A 150 -15.42 4.31 -27.33
C ALA A 150 -13.93 4.65 -27.15
N GLU A 151 -13.31 5.24 -28.17
CA GLU A 151 -11.95 5.76 -28.07
C GLU A 151 -11.82 6.90 -27.05
N PHE A 152 -12.76 7.86 -27.04
CA PHE A 152 -12.79 8.94 -26.05
C PHE A 152 -12.79 8.40 -24.62
N ASP A 153 -13.70 7.46 -24.32
CA ASP A 153 -13.81 6.85 -22.99
C ASP A 153 -12.53 6.08 -22.62
N ARG A 154 -11.89 5.40 -23.58
CA ARG A 154 -10.61 4.70 -23.38
C ARG A 154 -9.47 5.66 -23.01
N ILE A 155 -9.26 6.71 -23.81
CA ILE A 155 -8.19 7.70 -23.57
C ILE A 155 -8.40 8.42 -22.24
N LYS A 156 -9.66 8.73 -21.94
CA LYS A 156 -10.04 9.40 -20.70
C LYS A 156 -9.81 8.53 -19.46
N SER A 157 -10.16 7.24 -19.52
CA SER A 157 -9.80 6.28 -18.47
C SER A 157 -8.30 6.21 -18.27
N ARG A 158 -7.50 6.18 -19.36
CA ARG A 158 -6.04 6.17 -19.29
C ARG A 158 -5.48 7.46 -18.67
N LEU A 159 -5.98 8.64 -19.05
CA LEU A 159 -5.59 9.91 -18.44
C LEU A 159 -5.86 9.93 -16.94
N SER A 160 -7.06 9.51 -16.52
CA SER A 160 -7.41 9.50 -15.10
C SER A 160 -6.51 8.55 -14.31
N ALA A 161 -6.24 7.37 -14.85
CA ALA A 161 -5.35 6.40 -14.23
C ALA A 161 -3.90 6.94 -14.14
N ALA A 162 -3.37 7.53 -15.23
CA ALA A 162 -2.03 8.13 -15.27
C ALA A 162 -1.89 9.29 -14.27
N SER A 163 -2.91 10.15 -14.19
CA SER A 163 -2.98 11.26 -13.23
C SER A 163 -3.00 10.77 -11.78
N GLN A 164 -3.70 9.67 -11.47
CA GLN A 164 -3.66 9.08 -10.12
C GLN A 164 -2.27 8.55 -9.75
N LEU A 165 -1.59 7.89 -10.69
CA LEU A 165 -0.20 7.46 -10.48
C LEU A 165 0.74 8.66 -10.32
N ALA A 166 0.51 9.75 -11.06
CA ALA A 166 1.26 11.00 -10.92
C ALA A 166 1.04 11.61 -9.52
N VAL A 167 -0.20 11.69 -9.04
CA VAL A 167 -0.52 12.13 -7.66
C VAL A 167 0.19 11.24 -6.64
N ARG A 168 0.13 9.91 -6.80
CA ARG A 168 0.82 8.95 -5.92
C ARG A 168 2.33 9.20 -5.91
N TYR A 169 2.96 9.31 -7.08
CA TYR A 169 4.39 9.59 -7.23
C TYR A 169 4.79 10.91 -6.57
N LYS A 170 4.02 11.98 -6.79
CA LYS A 170 4.24 13.28 -6.14
C LYS A 170 4.09 13.23 -4.62
N ASN A 171 3.07 12.53 -4.10
CA ASN A 171 2.88 12.37 -2.66
C ASN A 171 4.07 11.64 -2.01
N TYR A 172 4.73 10.76 -2.77
CA TYR A 172 5.91 10.03 -2.33
C TYR A 172 7.25 10.71 -2.57
N SER A 173 7.32 11.77 -3.38
CA SER A 173 8.58 12.50 -3.62
C SER A 173 9.21 13.04 -2.32
N CYS A 174 8.36 13.28 -1.33
CA CYS A 174 8.70 13.64 0.04
C CYS A 174 9.38 12.56 0.87
N GLN A 175 9.11 11.30 0.52
CA GLN A 175 9.42 10.14 1.34
C GLN A 175 10.39 9.21 0.61
N LEU A 176 11.04 9.67 -0.46
CA LEU A 176 11.92 8.82 -1.28
C LEU A 176 13.01 8.14 -0.47
N ASN A 177 13.58 8.81 0.54
CA ASN A 177 14.58 8.18 1.41
C ASN A 177 13.98 7.05 2.26
N HIS A 178 12.80 7.25 2.83
CA HIS A 178 12.09 6.22 3.59
C HIS A 178 11.64 5.06 2.68
N LEU A 179 11.13 5.38 1.49
CA LEU A 179 10.78 4.40 0.48
C LEU A 179 12.00 3.63 -0.05
N ALA A 180 13.17 4.26 -0.16
CA ALA A 180 14.40 3.58 -0.55
C ALA A 180 14.79 2.51 0.47
N GLN A 181 14.59 2.77 1.76
CA GLN A 181 14.80 1.77 2.82
C GLN A 181 13.85 0.58 2.69
N ARG A 182 12.65 0.77 2.09
CA ARG A 182 11.71 -0.33 1.81
C ARG A 182 12.17 -1.24 0.67
N LYS A 183 13.21 -0.90 -0.10
CA LYS A 183 13.85 -1.83 -1.08
C LYS A 183 14.34 -3.12 -0.40
N LYS A 184 14.60 -3.07 0.92
CA LYS A 184 14.88 -4.28 1.71
C LYS A 184 13.70 -5.26 1.73
N ASN A 185 12.47 -4.83 1.49
CA ASN A 185 11.29 -5.68 1.40
C ASN A 185 11.02 -6.18 -0.03
N ASP A 186 11.90 -5.92 -1.00
CA ASP A 186 11.77 -6.47 -2.36
C ASP A 186 11.84 -8.00 -2.33
N VAL A 187 10.76 -8.64 -2.77
CA VAL A 187 10.58 -10.09 -2.81
C VAL A 187 10.69 -10.68 -4.22
N ARG A 188 10.91 -9.85 -5.25
CA ARG A 188 11.03 -10.33 -6.64
C ARG A 188 12.11 -11.40 -6.84
N PRO A 189 13.28 -11.37 -6.16
CA PRO A 189 14.24 -12.48 -6.24
C PRO A 189 13.64 -13.84 -5.85
N TYR A 190 12.77 -13.87 -4.84
CA TYR A 190 12.08 -15.09 -4.44
C TYR A 190 11.14 -15.58 -5.54
N TYR A 191 10.36 -14.69 -6.16
CA TYR A 191 9.43 -15.06 -7.24
C TYR A 191 10.17 -15.56 -8.49
N ARG A 192 11.28 -14.92 -8.89
CA ARG A 192 12.12 -15.42 -9.98
C ARG A 192 12.67 -16.82 -9.72
N LEU A 193 13.09 -17.11 -8.49
CA LEU A 193 13.51 -18.46 -8.10
C LEU A 193 12.34 -19.44 -8.13
N LYS A 194 11.19 -19.03 -7.59
CA LYS A 194 9.96 -19.84 -7.56
C LYS A 194 9.49 -20.23 -8.97
N ASP A 195 9.57 -19.32 -9.94
CA ASP A 195 9.19 -19.58 -11.34
C ASP A 195 10.10 -20.59 -12.04
N LEU A 196 11.30 -20.81 -11.50
CA LEU A 196 12.22 -21.84 -11.97
C LEU A 196 11.97 -23.20 -11.29
N GLU A 197 11.13 -23.28 -10.26
CA GLU A 197 10.77 -24.54 -9.62
C GLU A 197 9.90 -25.38 -10.57
N CYS A 198 10.26 -26.64 -10.73
CA CYS A 198 9.53 -27.56 -11.58
C CYS A 198 8.75 -28.60 -10.77
N GLN A 199 7.63 -29.06 -11.32
CA GLN A 199 6.98 -30.27 -10.83
C GLN A 199 7.75 -31.54 -11.23
N ASP A 200 8.39 -31.53 -12.40
CA ASP A 200 9.23 -32.62 -12.88
C ASP A 200 10.72 -32.25 -12.79
N ASN A 201 11.47 -33.05 -12.03
CA ASN A 201 12.89 -32.85 -11.74
C ASN A 201 13.81 -33.17 -12.94
N GLN A 202 13.28 -33.55 -14.10
CA GLN A 202 14.10 -33.96 -15.25
C GLN A 202 14.47 -32.82 -16.21
N ASN A 203 13.80 -31.67 -16.16
CA ASN A 203 14.12 -30.56 -17.06
C ASN A 203 15.39 -29.81 -16.57
N GLU A 204 16.33 -29.58 -17.49
CA GLU A 204 17.61 -28.94 -17.19
C GLU A 204 17.47 -27.47 -16.80
N HIS A 205 16.36 -26.83 -17.16
CA HIS A 205 16.04 -25.46 -16.77
C HIS A 205 15.48 -25.33 -15.35
N CYS A 206 15.15 -26.46 -14.70
CA CYS A 206 14.60 -26.46 -13.34
C CYS A 206 15.62 -25.98 -12.31
N LEU A 207 15.13 -25.24 -11.33
CA LEU A 207 15.93 -24.73 -10.23
C LEU A 207 16.65 -25.88 -9.51
N GLU A 208 15.99 -26.99 -9.26
CA GLU A 208 16.57 -28.16 -8.58
C GLU A 208 17.77 -28.72 -9.35
N THR A 209 17.65 -28.85 -10.67
CA THR A 209 18.73 -29.34 -11.54
C THR A 209 19.88 -28.33 -11.59
N ARG A 210 19.57 -27.04 -11.74
CA ARG A 210 20.55 -25.94 -11.76
C ARG A 210 21.33 -25.85 -10.44
N LEU A 211 20.65 -25.95 -9.30
CA LEU A 211 21.29 -25.90 -7.97
C LEU A 211 22.16 -27.14 -7.70
N LYS A 212 21.78 -28.33 -8.20
CA LYS A 212 22.58 -29.57 -8.06
C LYS A 212 23.85 -29.54 -8.92
N ARG A 213 23.78 -28.93 -10.11
CA ARG A 213 24.88 -28.83 -11.08
C ARG A 213 25.56 -27.47 -11.05
N TRP A 214 25.35 -26.68 -9.99
CA TRP A 214 25.77 -25.29 -9.98
C TRP A 214 27.27 -25.16 -10.18
N ASN A 215 27.64 -24.39 -11.18
CA ASN A 215 28.96 -23.84 -11.34
C ASN A 215 28.86 -22.33 -11.19
N GLU A 216 29.90 -21.70 -10.65
CA GLU A 216 29.92 -20.28 -10.24
C GLU A 216 29.66 -19.27 -11.38
N LYS A 217 29.39 -19.72 -12.62
CA LYS A 217 29.14 -18.87 -13.79
C LYS A 217 27.71 -18.34 -13.88
N ASP A 218 26.76 -18.86 -13.10
CA ASP A 218 25.37 -18.38 -13.08
C ASP A 218 25.20 -17.18 -12.13
N ASP A 219 25.65 -16.01 -12.59
CA ASP A 219 25.65 -14.76 -11.82
C ASP A 219 24.23 -14.32 -11.40
N THR A 220 23.23 -14.56 -12.26
CA THR A 220 21.84 -14.20 -11.96
C THR A 220 21.27 -15.05 -10.82
N LEU A 221 21.46 -16.38 -10.87
CA LEU A 221 20.99 -17.28 -9.81
C LEU A 221 21.68 -16.97 -8.48
N TYR A 222 22.99 -16.69 -8.51
CA TYR A 222 23.74 -16.28 -7.33
C TYR A 222 23.16 -15.01 -6.70
N LYS A 223 22.95 -13.96 -7.52
CA LYS A 223 22.38 -12.68 -7.09
C LYS A 223 20.99 -12.85 -6.47
N ASP A 224 20.14 -13.68 -7.05
CA ASP A 224 18.80 -13.92 -6.53
C ASP A 224 18.82 -14.67 -5.19
N LEU A 225 19.69 -15.68 -5.04
CA LEU A 225 19.87 -16.40 -3.78
C LEU A 225 20.43 -15.48 -2.68
N VAL A 226 21.45 -14.68 -2.98
CA VAL A 226 22.02 -13.70 -2.02
C VAL A 226 20.97 -12.67 -1.65
N SER A 227 20.22 -12.13 -2.62
CA SER A 227 19.19 -11.11 -2.38
C SER A 227 18.01 -11.64 -1.57
N MET A 228 17.58 -12.88 -1.81
CA MET A 228 16.57 -13.56 -1.00
C MET A 228 17.09 -13.82 0.42
N CYS A 229 18.31 -14.34 0.56
CA CYS A 229 18.92 -14.62 1.86
C CYS A 229 19.13 -13.35 2.69
N SER A 230 19.56 -12.25 2.07
CA SER A 230 19.86 -11.00 2.79
C SER A 230 18.64 -10.34 3.42
N LYS A 231 17.44 -10.86 3.17
CA LYS A 231 16.20 -10.45 3.84
C LYS A 231 16.03 -11.06 5.22
N VAL A 232 16.71 -12.19 5.47
CA VAL A 232 16.62 -12.94 6.74
C VAL A 232 17.94 -13.01 7.50
N HIS A 233 19.07 -12.78 6.81
CA HIS A 233 20.44 -12.77 7.33
C HIS A 233 21.22 -11.57 6.78
N SER A 234 22.44 -11.31 7.26
CA SER A 234 23.30 -10.29 6.64
C SER A 234 23.82 -10.75 5.29
N GLU A 235 24.04 -9.82 4.35
CA GLU A 235 24.52 -10.14 3.01
C GLU A 235 25.85 -10.91 3.03
N ALA A 236 26.81 -10.50 3.87
CA ALA A 236 28.09 -11.19 4.05
C ALA A 236 27.92 -12.65 4.53
N LEU A 237 27.01 -12.87 5.48
CA LEU A 237 26.69 -14.22 5.96
C LEU A 237 26.04 -15.05 4.83
N CYS A 238 25.13 -14.45 4.05
CA CYS A 238 24.50 -15.11 2.92
C CYS A 238 25.49 -15.56 1.86
N MET A 239 26.40 -14.68 1.44
CA MET A 239 27.47 -15.01 0.49
C MET A 239 28.31 -16.19 1.01
N SER A 240 28.60 -16.20 2.31
CA SER A 240 29.38 -17.27 2.96
C SER A 240 28.60 -18.59 3.03
N MET A 241 27.34 -18.57 3.46
CA MET A 241 26.47 -19.74 3.53
C MET A 241 26.25 -20.38 2.16
N ILE A 242 25.98 -19.56 1.13
CA ILE A 242 25.78 -20.01 -0.24
C ILE A 242 27.06 -20.67 -0.78
N SER A 243 28.22 -20.03 -0.59
CA SER A 243 29.52 -20.57 -1.02
C SER A 243 29.84 -21.89 -0.30
N PHE A 244 29.59 -21.97 1.01
CA PHE A 244 29.79 -23.18 1.79
C PHE A 244 28.85 -24.32 1.36
N SER A 245 27.56 -24.03 1.16
CA SER A 245 26.57 -25.00 0.68
C SER A 245 26.89 -25.48 -0.74
N ASN A 246 27.42 -24.62 -1.60
CA ASN A 246 27.91 -25.02 -2.92
C ASN A 246 29.09 -25.98 -2.82
N ALA A 247 30.12 -25.64 -2.01
CA ALA A 247 31.29 -26.48 -1.78
C ALA A 247 30.93 -27.88 -1.21
N LYS A 248 29.85 -27.96 -0.42
CA LYS A 248 29.32 -29.21 0.15
C LYS A 248 28.30 -29.92 -0.75
N ARG A 249 28.01 -29.42 -1.96
CA ARG A 249 26.95 -29.92 -2.86
C ARG A 249 25.58 -30.03 -2.18
N SER A 250 25.28 -29.13 -1.24
CA SER A 250 24.05 -29.10 -0.43
C SER A 250 23.20 -27.86 -0.68
N LEU A 251 23.46 -27.14 -1.78
CA LEU A 251 22.79 -25.90 -2.13
C LEU A 251 21.26 -26.03 -2.27
N LEU A 252 20.77 -27.13 -2.82
CA LEU A 252 19.33 -27.38 -2.91
C LEU A 252 18.68 -27.44 -1.51
N SER A 253 19.29 -28.18 -0.58
CA SER A 253 18.81 -28.26 0.80
C SER A 253 18.90 -26.90 1.51
N PHE A 254 19.96 -26.12 1.24
CA PHE A 254 20.07 -24.74 1.70
C PHE A 254 18.92 -23.87 1.18
N TYR A 255 18.65 -23.90 -0.14
CA TYR A 255 17.56 -23.14 -0.74
C TYR A 255 16.19 -23.51 -0.14
N GLN A 256 15.91 -24.80 0.04
CA GLN A 256 14.65 -25.26 0.65
C GLN A 256 14.46 -24.74 2.08
N ASN A 257 15.53 -24.73 2.88
CA ASN A 257 15.51 -24.17 4.23
C ASN A 257 15.36 -22.64 4.21
N LEU A 258 16.11 -21.98 3.34
CA LEU A 258 16.01 -20.53 3.13
C LEU A 258 14.60 -20.13 2.71
N LYS A 259 13.96 -20.88 1.79
CA LYS A 259 12.57 -20.66 1.36
C LYS A 259 11.60 -20.69 2.54
N LYS A 260 11.66 -21.71 3.39
CA LYS A 260 10.81 -21.80 4.60
C LYS A 260 11.04 -20.62 5.54
N GLU A 261 12.30 -20.26 5.77
CA GLU A 261 12.64 -19.16 6.65
C GLU A 261 12.17 -17.81 6.07
N PHE A 262 12.36 -17.61 4.77
CA PHE A 262 11.94 -16.42 4.03
C PHE A 262 10.42 -16.24 4.07
N HIS A 263 9.65 -17.31 3.85
CA HIS A 263 8.19 -17.25 4.00
C HIS A 263 7.79 -16.75 5.38
N ARG A 264 8.27 -17.43 6.42
CA ARG A 264 7.94 -17.11 7.82
C ARG A 264 8.31 -15.68 8.22
N LYS A 265 9.45 -15.17 7.75
CA LYS A 265 10.01 -13.87 8.16
C LYS A 265 9.62 -12.71 7.26
N VAL A 266 9.27 -12.96 6.00
CA VAL A 266 9.10 -11.91 4.97
C VAL A 266 7.72 -11.96 4.32
N ILE A 267 7.26 -13.14 3.87
CA ILE A 267 5.99 -13.28 3.16
C ILE A 267 4.80 -13.34 4.12
N ASP A 268 4.81 -14.30 5.06
CA ASP A 268 3.70 -14.53 5.99
C ASP A 268 3.28 -13.26 6.75
N PRO A 269 4.21 -12.41 7.26
CA PRO A 269 3.82 -11.18 7.95
C PRO A 269 2.98 -10.18 7.14
N LEU A 270 2.94 -10.30 5.80
CA LEU A 270 2.08 -9.48 4.94
C LEU A 270 0.61 -9.91 4.99
N PHE A 271 0.34 -11.13 5.45
CA PHE A 271 -0.98 -11.76 5.49
C PHE A 271 -1.50 -12.00 6.92
N LEU A 272 -0.73 -11.56 7.92
CA LEU A 272 -1.07 -11.70 9.33
C LEU A 272 -1.71 -10.43 9.89
N LEU A 273 -2.65 -10.63 10.82
CA LEU A 273 -3.22 -9.56 11.62
C LEU A 273 -2.13 -8.92 12.49
N GLU A 274 -1.78 -7.67 12.22
CA GLU A 274 -0.69 -6.98 12.91
C GLU A 274 -1.04 -6.65 14.37
N SER A 275 -2.27 -6.22 14.59
CA SER A 275 -2.72 -5.70 15.88
C SER A 275 -4.23 -5.83 16.01
N ARG A 276 -4.73 -6.07 17.22
CA ARG A 276 -6.15 -5.91 17.51
C ARG A 276 -6.52 -4.42 17.43
N SER A 277 -7.44 -4.10 16.53
CA SER A 277 -8.18 -2.85 16.46
C SER A 277 -9.09 -2.70 17.68
N PRO A 278 -9.06 -1.55 18.38
CA PRO A 278 -9.99 -1.29 19.49
C PRO A 278 -11.42 -1.00 18.99
N HIS A 279 -11.63 -0.88 17.67
CA HIS A 279 -12.89 -0.48 17.08
C HIS A 279 -13.80 -1.65 16.68
N LEU A 280 -13.31 -2.89 16.83
CA LEU A 280 -14.03 -4.09 16.46
C LEU A 280 -14.55 -4.81 17.72
N SER A 281 -15.82 -5.17 17.73
CA SER A 281 -16.42 -6.03 18.75
C SER A 281 -16.89 -7.34 18.13
N CYS A 282 -16.97 -8.40 18.94
CA CYS A 282 -17.54 -9.67 18.50
C CYS A 282 -18.61 -10.16 19.48
N HIS A 283 -19.66 -10.76 18.92
CA HIS A 283 -20.64 -11.55 19.67
C HIS A 283 -21.07 -12.76 18.83
N THR A 284 -21.69 -13.74 19.49
CA THR A 284 -22.32 -14.87 18.82
C THR A 284 -23.82 -14.62 18.74
N ASN A 285 -24.42 -14.76 17.57
CA ASN A 285 -25.87 -14.59 17.41
C ASN A 285 -26.65 -15.86 17.84
N GLU A 286 -27.98 -15.80 17.79
CA GLU A 286 -28.86 -16.92 18.14
C GLU A 286 -28.64 -18.18 17.29
N GLU A 287 -28.12 -18.03 16.06
CA GLU A 287 -27.77 -19.13 15.16
C GLU A 287 -26.39 -19.76 15.47
N GLY A 288 -25.68 -19.27 16.49
CA GLY A 288 -24.32 -19.71 16.81
C GLY A 288 -23.24 -19.15 15.88
N LYS A 289 -23.58 -18.21 14.99
CA LYS A 289 -22.61 -17.55 14.09
C LYS A 289 -21.90 -16.40 14.80
N LYS A 290 -20.60 -16.26 14.53
CA LYS A 290 -19.79 -15.14 15.03
C LYS A 290 -20.12 -13.89 14.22
N VAL A 291 -20.36 -12.78 14.89
CA VAL A 291 -20.68 -11.48 14.28
C VAL A 291 -19.67 -10.45 14.75
N LEU A 292 -18.79 -10.03 13.83
CA LEU A 292 -17.84 -8.94 14.00
C LEU A 292 -18.53 -7.63 13.65
N THR A 293 -18.50 -6.64 14.54
CA THR A 293 -19.18 -5.36 14.37
C THR A 293 -18.18 -4.20 14.44
N LEU A 294 -18.22 -3.33 13.42
CA LEU A 294 -17.46 -2.09 13.33
C LEU A 294 -18.43 -0.90 13.31
N ASP A 295 -18.29 0.02 14.24
CA ASP A 295 -19.01 1.29 14.18
C ASP A 295 -18.19 2.29 13.34
N LEU A 296 -18.79 2.84 12.29
CA LEU A 296 -18.13 3.73 11.33
C LEU A 296 -18.86 5.07 11.23
N VAL A 297 -18.13 6.16 11.46
CA VAL A 297 -18.65 7.52 11.32
C VAL A 297 -18.54 8.00 9.88
N VAL A 298 -19.68 8.29 9.25
CA VAL A 298 -19.74 8.98 7.95
C VAL A 298 -20.64 10.19 8.12
N ARG A 299 -20.08 11.39 7.95
CA ARG A 299 -20.83 12.63 8.15
C ARG A 299 -21.95 12.76 7.12
N PRO A 300 -23.10 13.38 7.46
CA PRO A 300 -24.22 13.54 6.53
C PRO A 300 -23.83 14.14 5.17
N ASN A 301 -22.96 15.15 5.16
CA ASN A 301 -22.49 15.80 3.93
C ASN A 301 -21.61 14.90 3.06
N ASP A 302 -21.03 13.85 3.63
CA ASP A 302 -20.17 12.90 2.92
C ASP A 302 -20.97 11.69 2.39
N VAL A 303 -22.18 11.44 2.90
CA VAL A 303 -23.07 10.34 2.44
C VAL A 303 -23.38 10.44 0.95
N VAL A 304 -23.58 11.66 0.44
CA VAL A 304 -23.92 11.93 -0.97
C VAL A 304 -22.79 11.55 -1.95
N ARG A 305 -21.58 11.28 -1.47
CA ARG A 305 -20.43 10.89 -2.30
C ARG A 305 -20.52 9.44 -2.80
N PHE A 306 -21.26 8.58 -2.10
CA PHE A 306 -21.40 7.18 -2.46
C PHE A 306 -22.47 7.03 -3.54
N ALA A 307 -22.05 6.82 -4.79
CA ALA A 307 -22.97 6.56 -5.89
C ALA A 307 -23.77 5.28 -5.61
N GLY A 308 -25.10 5.36 -5.66
CA GLY A 308 -26.00 4.28 -5.21
C GLY A 308 -26.33 4.29 -3.71
N GLY A 309 -25.70 5.18 -2.93
CA GLY A 309 -25.93 5.37 -1.50
C GLY A 309 -24.89 4.70 -0.60
N LEU A 310 -24.68 5.27 0.58
CA LEU A 310 -23.74 4.75 1.59
C LEU A 310 -24.04 3.29 1.96
N TYR A 311 -25.32 2.92 2.08
CA TYR A 311 -25.70 1.55 2.44
C TYR A 311 -25.26 0.49 1.42
N THR A 312 -25.26 0.81 0.12
CA THR A 312 -24.72 -0.10 -0.90
C THR A 312 -23.22 -0.28 -0.75
N ALA A 313 -22.49 0.80 -0.42
CA ALA A 313 -21.07 0.70 -0.15
C ALA A 313 -20.77 -0.12 1.10
N LEU A 314 -21.53 0.08 2.19
CA LEU A 314 -21.38 -0.68 3.42
C LEU A 314 -21.75 -2.16 3.23
N ALA A 315 -22.81 -2.48 2.49
CA ALA A 315 -23.16 -3.87 2.17
C ALA A 315 -22.04 -4.57 1.39
N TYR A 316 -21.37 -3.85 0.48
CA TYR A 316 -20.18 -4.37 -0.19
C TYR A 316 -19.04 -4.64 0.80
N VAL A 317 -18.75 -3.71 1.70
CA VAL A 317 -17.73 -3.90 2.76
C VAL A 317 -18.06 -5.13 3.61
N GLU A 318 -19.30 -5.24 4.08
CA GLU A 318 -19.76 -6.37 4.89
C GLU A 318 -19.57 -7.69 4.15
N ASN A 319 -19.94 -7.75 2.87
CA ASN A 319 -19.74 -8.94 2.04
C ASN A 319 -18.25 -9.25 1.81
N ALA A 320 -17.43 -8.24 1.54
CA ALA A 320 -15.99 -8.41 1.32
C ALA A 320 -15.28 -8.98 2.56
N TRP A 321 -15.81 -8.75 3.77
CA TRP A 321 -15.23 -9.19 5.04
C TRP A 321 -16.03 -10.29 5.75
N SER A 322 -17.00 -10.92 5.07
CA SER A 322 -17.80 -12.01 5.64
C SER A 322 -17.46 -13.37 5.01
N THR A 323 -17.70 -14.43 5.77
CA THR A 323 -17.73 -15.82 5.30
C THR A 323 -19.05 -16.48 5.73
N GLU A 324 -19.26 -17.75 5.40
CA GLU A 324 -20.43 -18.50 5.87
C GLU A 324 -20.47 -18.65 7.41
N LYS A 325 -19.30 -18.65 8.06
CA LYS A 325 -19.14 -18.88 9.51
C LYS A 325 -19.08 -17.58 10.33
N VAL A 326 -18.62 -16.50 9.70
CA VAL A 326 -18.37 -15.22 10.37
C VAL A 326 -19.00 -14.10 9.56
N ARG A 327 -19.92 -13.37 10.18
CA ARG A 327 -20.56 -12.20 9.58
C ARG A 327 -19.83 -10.94 10.02
N PHE A 328 -19.48 -10.08 9.07
CA PHE A 328 -18.99 -8.74 9.32
C PHE A 328 -20.13 -7.75 9.16
N LYS A 329 -20.28 -6.84 10.12
CA LYS A 329 -21.34 -5.82 10.14
C LYS A 329 -20.73 -4.45 10.36
N VAL A 330 -21.17 -3.47 9.59
CA VAL A 330 -20.76 -2.07 9.72
C VAL A 330 -21.96 -1.22 10.14
N ASN A 331 -21.92 -0.71 11.37
CA ASN A 331 -22.93 0.24 11.83
C ASN A 331 -22.53 1.65 11.42
N HIS A 332 -23.34 2.30 10.59
CA HIS A 332 -23.15 3.71 10.26
C HIS A 332 -23.59 4.60 11.43
N LEU A 333 -22.71 5.50 11.84
CA LEU A 333 -22.99 6.57 12.81
C LEU A 333 -22.82 7.95 12.13
N ASN A 334 -23.65 8.92 12.53
CA ASN A 334 -23.48 10.31 12.10
C ASN A 334 -22.40 11.04 12.92
N VAL A 335 -22.24 10.64 14.18
CA VAL A 335 -21.26 11.15 15.15
C VAL A 335 -20.82 9.99 16.05
N GLY A 336 -19.57 10.01 16.50
CA GLY A 336 -19.05 8.97 17.40
C GLY A 336 -17.63 9.29 17.84
N GLU A 337 -17.45 9.60 19.12
CA GLU A 337 -16.11 9.83 19.69
C GLU A 337 -15.32 8.52 19.73
N GLY A 338 -14.05 8.57 19.35
CA GLY A 338 -13.16 7.39 19.33
C GLY A 338 -13.54 6.32 18.31
N LYS A 339 -14.45 6.62 17.38
CA LYS A 339 -14.84 5.70 16.30
C LYS A 339 -14.13 6.08 14.99
N PRO A 340 -13.82 5.11 14.11
CA PRO A 340 -13.26 5.39 12.80
C PRO A 340 -14.15 6.35 12.01
N ILE A 341 -13.56 7.40 11.45
CA ILE A 341 -14.26 8.42 10.65
C ILE A 341 -13.76 8.43 9.21
N VAL A 342 -14.69 8.49 8.26
CA VAL A 342 -14.38 8.67 6.84
C VAL A 342 -14.28 10.16 6.50
N ASN A 343 -13.16 10.56 5.90
CA ASN A 343 -12.88 11.92 5.45
C ASN A 343 -12.49 11.94 3.98
N PHE A 344 -13.18 12.75 3.18
CA PHE A 344 -12.80 12.98 1.79
C PHE A 344 -11.81 14.14 1.67
N LYS A 345 -10.69 13.92 0.98
CA LYS A 345 -9.66 14.95 0.74
C LYS A 345 -9.23 14.95 -0.72
N LYS A 346 -8.94 16.13 -1.28
CA LYS A 346 -8.45 16.27 -2.66
C LYS A 346 -6.95 16.02 -2.72
N GLY A 347 -6.49 15.37 -3.79
CA GLY A 347 -5.07 15.27 -4.11
C GLY A 347 -4.26 14.31 -3.24
N ILE A 348 -4.92 13.45 -2.45
CA ILE A 348 -4.25 12.45 -1.62
C ILE A 348 -4.39 11.05 -2.23
N THR A 349 -3.48 10.15 -1.87
CA THR A 349 -3.75 8.71 -1.96
C THR A 349 -4.59 8.32 -0.74
N SER A 350 -5.63 7.50 -0.94
CA SER A 350 -6.43 7.00 0.18
C SER A 350 -5.55 6.24 1.17
N HIS A 351 -5.81 6.42 2.46
CA HIS A 351 -5.06 5.77 3.54
C HIS A 351 -5.83 5.81 4.87
N VAL A 352 -5.44 4.94 5.79
CA VAL A 352 -5.76 5.03 7.21
C VAL A 352 -4.60 5.67 7.97
N ASP A 353 -4.94 6.55 8.92
CA ASP A 353 -3.96 7.09 9.87
C ASP A 353 -3.25 5.96 10.63
N SER A 354 -1.92 5.88 10.51
CA SER A 354 -1.14 4.73 11.02
C SER A 354 -1.18 4.58 12.53
N ASP A 355 -1.33 5.70 13.25
CA ASP A 355 -1.17 5.73 14.70
C ASP A 355 -2.45 5.38 15.42
N THR A 356 -3.55 6.04 15.04
CA THR A 356 -4.85 5.86 15.70
C THR A 356 -5.71 4.81 15.02
N LYS A 357 -5.48 4.55 13.73
CA LYS A 357 -6.37 3.75 12.87
C LYS A 357 -7.84 4.22 12.91
N SER A 358 -8.07 5.46 13.35
CA SER A 358 -9.40 6.05 13.56
C SER A 358 -9.80 7.02 12.45
N VAL A 359 -8.93 7.31 11.48
CA VAL A 359 -9.25 8.21 10.37
C VAL A 359 -8.98 7.52 9.05
N ILE A 360 -10.04 7.27 8.29
CA ILE A 360 -9.98 6.81 6.91
C ILE A 360 -10.02 8.04 6.01
N SER A 361 -8.90 8.40 5.39
CA SER A 361 -8.85 9.48 4.41
C SER A 361 -9.04 8.90 3.01
N LEU A 362 -10.14 9.25 2.34
CA LEU A 362 -10.44 8.83 0.96
C LEU A 362 -10.16 9.97 -0.02
N ASN A 363 -9.61 9.64 -1.18
CA ASN A 363 -9.47 10.61 -2.27
C ASN A 363 -10.86 11.05 -2.77
N SER A 364 -11.12 12.35 -2.77
CA SER A 364 -12.40 12.95 -3.21
C SER A 364 -12.73 12.73 -4.70
N ARG A 365 -11.76 12.29 -5.51
CA ARG A 365 -11.95 11.92 -6.92
C ARG A 365 -12.51 10.50 -7.09
N LEU A 366 -12.46 9.65 -6.06
CA LEU A 366 -13.03 8.30 -6.12
C LEU A 366 -14.55 8.36 -6.17
N GLN A 367 -15.14 7.51 -7.00
CA GLN A 367 -16.58 7.40 -7.21
C GLN A 367 -16.98 5.95 -7.47
N GLY A 368 -18.28 5.66 -7.35
CA GLY A 368 -18.85 4.36 -7.71
C GLY A 368 -18.15 3.17 -7.05
N LEU A 369 -17.94 2.10 -7.81
CA LEU A 369 -17.31 0.87 -7.33
C LEU A 369 -15.88 1.11 -6.82
N GLY A 370 -15.10 2.01 -7.45
CA GLY A 370 -13.74 2.32 -7.01
C GLY A 370 -13.70 2.90 -5.60
N LEU A 371 -14.62 3.82 -5.29
CA LEU A 371 -14.78 4.34 -3.92
C LEU A 371 -15.16 3.23 -2.93
N THR A 372 -16.13 2.40 -3.28
CA THR A 372 -16.61 1.32 -2.42
C THR A 372 -15.52 0.28 -2.12
N LYS A 373 -14.77 -0.16 -3.14
CA LYS A 373 -13.65 -1.08 -2.95
C LYS A 373 -12.53 -0.48 -2.13
N THR A 374 -12.21 0.80 -2.38
CA THR A 374 -11.20 1.51 -1.58
C THR A 374 -11.64 1.59 -0.13
N LEU A 375 -12.90 1.92 0.17
CA LEU A 375 -13.41 1.90 1.54
C LEU A 375 -13.27 0.52 2.19
N ALA A 376 -13.58 -0.56 1.47
CA ALA A 376 -13.42 -1.93 1.98
C ALA A 376 -11.95 -2.28 2.28
N HIS A 377 -11.02 -1.83 1.43
CA HIS A 377 -9.59 -1.97 1.63
C HIS A 377 -9.09 -1.18 2.86
N GLU A 378 -9.45 0.11 2.97
CA GLU A 378 -9.06 0.93 4.12
C GLU A 378 -9.63 0.38 5.44
N ILE A 379 -10.85 -0.19 5.42
CA ILE A 379 -11.41 -0.86 6.60
C ILE A 379 -10.56 -2.07 7.01
N GLY A 380 -9.93 -2.76 6.07
CA GLY A 380 -8.93 -3.80 6.37
C GLY A 380 -7.77 -3.29 7.22
N HIS A 381 -7.28 -2.08 6.96
CA HIS A 381 -6.26 -1.44 7.80
C HIS A 381 -6.80 -1.06 9.18
N VAL A 382 -8.03 -0.54 9.25
CA VAL A 382 -8.69 -0.23 10.53
C VAL A 382 -8.77 -1.46 11.41
N ILE A 383 -9.11 -2.63 10.85
CA ILE A 383 -9.27 -3.87 11.63
C ILE A 383 -7.95 -4.61 11.88
N GLY A 384 -6.84 -4.18 11.27
CA GLY A 384 -5.49 -4.58 11.65
C GLY A 384 -4.65 -5.29 10.57
N PHE A 385 -5.11 -5.37 9.32
CA PHE A 385 -4.35 -5.96 8.23
C PHE A 385 -3.44 -4.96 7.52
N LYS A 386 -2.33 -5.47 6.99
CA LYS A 386 -1.41 -4.70 6.16
C LYS A 386 -1.81 -4.79 4.69
N ASP A 387 -1.24 -3.87 3.93
CA ASP A 387 -1.12 -4.03 2.49
C ASP A 387 -0.29 -5.28 2.16
N CYS A 388 -0.74 -6.05 1.17
CA CYS A 388 0.05 -7.13 0.57
C CYS A 388 0.61 -6.75 -0.81
N TYR A 389 0.84 -5.46 -1.05
CA TYR A 389 1.71 -4.99 -2.12
C TYR A 389 3.06 -4.55 -1.56
N ILE A 390 4.08 -4.53 -2.42
CA ILE A 390 5.40 -3.98 -2.11
C ILE A 390 5.58 -2.71 -2.90
N GLU A 391 6.02 -1.66 -2.20
CA GLU A 391 6.34 -0.37 -2.79
C GLU A 391 7.64 0.18 -2.20
N PHE A 392 8.56 0.58 -3.07
CA PHE A 392 9.83 1.18 -2.69
C PHE A 392 10.39 2.07 -3.79
N PHE A 393 11.32 2.96 -3.41
CA PHE A 393 12.03 3.79 -4.36
C PHE A 393 13.39 3.16 -4.71
N ASP A 394 13.61 2.88 -5.99
CA ASP A 394 14.91 2.44 -6.49
C ASP A 394 15.78 3.67 -6.79
N GLN A 395 16.74 3.95 -5.90
CA GLN A 395 17.60 5.14 -6.02
C GLN A 395 18.47 5.12 -7.30
N GLU A 396 18.91 3.94 -7.73
CA GLU A 396 19.76 3.80 -8.92
C GLU A 396 18.97 4.15 -10.19
N LYS A 397 17.74 3.67 -10.28
CA LYS A 397 16.84 3.90 -11.43
C LYS A 397 15.99 5.16 -11.29
N ARG A 398 16.09 5.84 -10.14
CA ARG A 398 15.24 6.99 -9.74
C ARG A 398 13.74 6.73 -9.97
N SER A 399 13.29 5.54 -9.64
CA SER A 399 11.93 5.08 -9.94
C SER A 399 11.21 4.55 -8.71
N LEU A 400 9.92 4.87 -8.57
CA LEU A 400 9.04 4.21 -7.61
C LEU A 400 8.60 2.87 -8.22
N VAL A 401 8.87 1.77 -7.51
CA VAL A 401 8.53 0.41 -7.93
C VAL A 401 7.36 -0.07 -7.08
N TYR A 402 6.33 -0.59 -7.72
CA TYR A 402 5.11 -1.10 -7.08
C TYR A 402 4.70 -2.45 -7.69
N TYR A 403 4.33 -3.42 -6.86
CA TYR A 403 3.69 -4.66 -7.33
C TYR A 403 2.87 -5.33 -6.22
N GLU A 404 1.83 -6.05 -6.62
CA GLU A 404 0.86 -6.71 -5.76
C GLU A 404 1.23 -8.19 -5.59
N ILE A 405 1.21 -8.69 -4.35
CA ILE A 405 1.42 -10.12 -4.06
C ILE A 405 0.06 -10.82 -4.09
N ASP A 406 0.00 -12.05 -4.60
CA ASP A 406 -1.23 -12.87 -4.59
C ASP A 406 -2.46 -12.19 -5.24
N ARG A 407 -2.21 -11.26 -6.17
CA ARG A 407 -3.21 -10.49 -6.90
C ARG A 407 -4.33 -11.35 -7.51
N ASP A 408 -3.96 -12.46 -8.14
CA ASP A 408 -4.91 -13.32 -8.87
C ASP A 408 -5.84 -14.11 -7.95
N LYS A 409 -5.62 -14.08 -6.63
CA LYS A 409 -6.52 -14.68 -5.64
C LYS A 409 -7.70 -13.76 -5.26
N GLY A 410 -7.75 -12.54 -5.78
CA GLY A 410 -8.84 -11.60 -5.51
C GLY A 410 -8.84 -11.04 -4.09
N ASN A 411 -7.68 -10.99 -3.43
CA ASN A 411 -7.50 -10.44 -2.09
C ASN A 411 -7.64 -8.90 -2.10
N ILE A 412 -8.66 -8.38 -1.42
CA ILE A 412 -8.95 -6.94 -1.32
C ILE A 412 -7.80 -6.13 -0.68
N MET A 413 -6.95 -6.76 0.13
CA MET A 413 -5.78 -6.11 0.74
C MET A 413 -4.56 -6.04 -0.18
N CYS A 414 -4.57 -6.77 -1.30
CA CYS A 414 -3.43 -6.77 -2.23
C CYS A 414 -3.71 -5.92 -3.46
N SER A 415 -4.97 -5.92 -3.94
CA SER A 415 -5.37 -5.20 -5.14
C SER A 415 -6.79 -4.67 -4.99
N ILE A 416 -6.98 -3.36 -5.13
CA ILE A 416 -8.32 -2.76 -5.19
C ILE A 416 -9.00 -3.12 -6.52
N ASP A 417 -8.22 -3.33 -7.58
CA ASP A 417 -8.73 -3.52 -8.94
C ASP A 417 -9.37 -4.90 -9.09
N ARG A 418 -8.60 -5.93 -8.74
CA ARG A 418 -9.02 -7.34 -8.85
C ARG A 418 -9.57 -7.91 -7.56
N GLY A 419 -9.25 -7.29 -6.42
CA GLY A 419 -9.78 -7.69 -5.14
C GLY A 419 -11.29 -7.50 -5.08
N TYR A 420 -11.96 -8.47 -4.47
CA TYR A 420 -13.39 -8.41 -4.24
C TYR A 420 -13.79 -8.94 -2.86
N ARG A 421 -12.89 -9.66 -2.18
CA ARG A 421 -13.09 -10.15 -0.81
C ARG A 421 -11.76 -10.29 -0.07
N ALA A 422 -11.82 -10.28 1.24
CA ALA A 422 -10.74 -10.76 2.09
C ALA A 422 -10.67 -12.31 1.98
N PRO A 423 -9.47 -12.91 2.02
CA PRO A 423 -9.33 -14.36 2.14
C PRO A 423 -9.99 -14.88 3.42
N ASP A 424 -10.50 -16.11 3.38
CA ASP A 424 -11.16 -16.73 4.53
C ASP A 424 -10.20 -16.81 5.74
N GLU A 425 -8.90 -17.00 5.49
CA GLU A 425 -7.85 -17.02 6.51
C GLU A 425 -7.73 -15.69 7.27
N TYR A 426 -8.08 -14.56 6.65
CA TYR A 426 -8.10 -13.26 7.34
C TYR A 426 -9.29 -13.21 8.30
N ILE A 427 -10.44 -13.70 7.87
CA ILE A 427 -11.66 -13.69 8.67
C ILE A 427 -11.54 -14.66 9.86
N ASP A 428 -10.91 -15.81 9.65
CA ASP A 428 -10.59 -16.76 10.71
C ASP A 428 -9.64 -16.15 11.75
N GLN A 429 -8.61 -15.40 11.33
CA GLN A 429 -7.74 -14.66 12.25
C GLN A 429 -8.53 -13.64 13.07
N LEU A 430 -9.44 -12.86 12.46
CA LEU A 430 -10.31 -11.94 13.20
C LEU A 430 -11.17 -12.71 14.21
N ALA A 431 -11.87 -13.77 13.79
CA ALA A 431 -12.72 -14.56 14.66
C ALA A 431 -11.96 -15.21 15.83
N GLN A 432 -10.71 -15.63 15.61
CA GLN A 432 -9.83 -16.17 16.65
C GLN A 432 -9.37 -15.07 17.61
N HIS A 433 -9.17 -13.83 17.14
CA HIS A 433 -8.69 -12.74 17.99
C HIS A 433 -9.81 -12.02 18.76
N TYR A 434 -11.03 -11.93 18.24
CA TYR A 434 -12.08 -11.10 18.87
C TYR A 434 -13.23 -11.88 19.50
N CYS A 435 -13.45 -13.12 19.10
CA CYS A 435 -14.62 -13.91 19.51
C CYS A 435 -14.25 -15.06 20.46
N GLN A 436 -13.27 -14.83 21.33
CA GLN A 436 -12.85 -15.80 22.36
C GLN A 436 -13.70 -15.67 23.62
#